data_AF-R6JWT9-F1
#
_entry.id   AF-R6JWT9-F1
#
_cell.length_a   1.000
_cell.length_b   1.000
_cell.length_c   1.000
_cell.angle_alpha   90.00
_cell.angle_beta   90.00
_cell.angle_gamma   90.00
#
_symmetry.space_group_name_H-M   'P 1'
#
loop_
_entity.id
_entity.type
_entity.pdbx_description
1 polymer ?
#
loop_
_entity_poly.entity_id
_entity_poly.type
_entity_poly.pdbx_seq_one_letter_code
_entity_poly.pdbx_strand_id
1 'polypeptide(L)'
;MSIFKKNLEKDAVKKALNEIQINLENNYKDLAIKAYNDAAALIETYRADKKLNDKDYEKYKQELAVFHKRMEGYSHRLNVKY
;
A
#
# COMPACT_ATOMS: atom_id res chain seq x y z
N MET A 1 20.76 4.44 23.31
CA MET A 1 19.31 4.44 23.03
C MET A 1 19.06 3.81 21.66
N SER A 2 18.06 2.94 21.56
CA SER A 2 17.86 1.85 20.60
C SER A 2 17.97 2.17 19.09
N ILE A 3 18.89 1.46 18.44
CA ILE A 3 19.13 1.43 16.98
C ILE A 3 18.03 0.62 16.24
N PHE A 4 17.16 -0.07 16.99
CA PHE A 4 16.17 -1.03 16.48
C PHE A 4 14.84 -0.43 15.98
N LYS A 5 14.64 0.89 16.07
CA LYS A 5 13.36 1.52 15.65
C LYS A 5 13.27 1.91 14.18
N LYS A 6 14.35 1.85 13.39
CA LYS A 6 14.39 2.50 12.06
C LYS A 6 13.66 1.79 10.91
N ASN A 7 13.14 0.57 11.10
CA ASN A 7 12.57 -0.22 9.99
C ASN A 7 11.15 -0.74 10.22
N LEU A 8 10.53 -0.51 11.38
CA LEU A 8 9.21 -1.08 11.68
C LEU A 8 8.14 -0.59 10.71
N GLU A 9 8.20 0.69 10.37
CA GLU A 9 7.28 1.37 9.45
C GLU A 9 7.43 0.84 8.03
N LYS A 10 8.66 0.63 7.57
CA LYS A 10 8.93 0.06 6.26
C LYS A 10 8.46 -1.39 6.17
N ASP A 11 8.62 -2.14 7.25
CA ASP A 11 8.16 -3.53 7.34
C ASP A 11 6.62 -3.61 7.35
N ALA A 12 5.96 -2.71 8.08
CA ALA A 12 4.52 -2.58 8.09
C ALA A 12 3.96 -2.26 6.69
N VAL A 13 4.56 -1.29 5.97
CA VAL A 13 4.16 -0.99 4.59
C VAL A 13 4.38 -2.20 3.66
N LYS A 14 5.54 -2.86 3.76
CA LYS A 14 5.80 -4.08 2.96
C LYS A 14 4.80 -5.18 3.25
N LYS A 15 4.41 -5.38 4.51
CA LYS A 15 3.41 -6.37 4.89
C LYS A 15 2.05 -6.03 4.28
N ALA A 16 1.63 -4.76 4.34
CA ALA A 16 0.38 -4.31 3.73
C ALA A 16 0.38 -4.51 2.21
N LEU A 17 1.49 -4.18 1.52
CA LEU A 17 1.66 -4.43 0.09
C LEU A 17 1.65 -5.93 -0.26
N ASN A 18 2.26 -6.76 0.58
CA ASN A 18 2.25 -8.21 0.40
C ASN A 18 0.83 -8.80 0.57
N GLU A 19 0.04 -8.29 1.51
CA GLU A 19 -1.37 -8.69 1.66
C GLU A 19 -2.18 -8.37 0.40
N ILE A 20 -1.95 -7.22 -0.23
CA ILE A 20 -2.56 -6.91 -1.54
C ILE A 20 -2.21 -7.97 -2.56
N GLN A 21 -0.93 -8.32 -2.67
CA GLN A 21 -0.46 -9.29 -3.64
C GLN A 21 -1.10 -10.67 -3.41
N ILE A 22 -1.11 -11.17 -2.16
CA ILE A 22 -1.73 -12.44 -1.80
C ILE A 22 -3.23 -12.42 -2.15
N ASN A 23 -3.93 -11.34 -1.83
CA ASN A 23 -5.36 -11.22 -2.13
C ASN A 23 -5.63 -11.21 -3.65
N LEU A 24 -4.76 -10.57 -4.44
CA LEU A 24 -4.83 -10.61 -5.91
C LEU A 24 -4.55 -12.02 -6.45
N GLU A 25 -3.52 -12.70 -5.94
CA GLU A 25 -3.16 -14.07 -6.34
C GLU A 25 -4.28 -15.08 -6.03
N ASN A 26 -5.01 -14.86 -4.93
CA ASN A 26 -6.18 -15.67 -4.55
C ASN A 26 -7.50 -15.16 -5.16
N ASN A 27 -7.48 -14.12 -6.00
CA ASN A 27 -8.66 -13.54 -6.65
C ASN A 27 -9.73 -13.02 -5.65
N TYR A 28 -9.32 -12.63 -4.45
CA TYR A 28 -10.20 -12.04 -3.45
C TYR A 28 -10.37 -10.54 -3.71
N LYS A 29 -11.29 -10.19 -4.61
CA LYS A 29 -11.49 -8.81 -5.08
C LYS A 29 -11.76 -7.81 -3.96
N ASP A 30 -12.71 -8.10 -3.08
CA ASP A 30 -13.05 -7.24 -1.94
C ASP A 30 -11.87 -7.09 -0.95
N LEU A 31 -11.19 -8.19 -0.63
CA LEU A 31 -10.04 -8.16 0.28
C LEU A 31 -8.85 -7.41 -0.33
N ALA A 32 -8.64 -7.55 -1.64
CA ALA A 32 -7.61 -6.84 -2.37
C ALA A 32 -7.87 -5.33 -2.37
N ILE A 33 -9.11 -4.91 -2.63
CA ILE A 33 -9.52 -3.49 -2.55
C ILE A 33 -9.36 -2.97 -1.12
N LYS A 34 -9.76 -3.74 -0.10
CA LYS A 34 -9.60 -3.35 1.30
C LYS A 34 -8.13 -3.18 1.67
N ALA A 35 -7.28 -4.16 1.36
CA ALA A 35 -5.84 -4.13 1.62
C ALA A 35 -5.17 -2.97 0.87
N TYR A 36 -5.62 -2.66 -0.35
CA TYR A 36 -5.12 -1.51 -1.11
C TYR A 36 -5.38 -0.18 -0.40
N ASN A 37 -6.62 0.05 0.05
CA ASN A 37 -6.98 1.27 0.77
C ASN A 37 -6.23 1.37 2.11
N ASP A 38 -6.07 0.25 2.82
CA ASP A 38 -5.34 0.19 4.09
C ASP A 38 -3.85 0.54 3.90
N ALA A 39 -3.21 -0.05 2.88
CA ALA A 39 -1.82 0.26 2.53
C ALA A 39 -1.64 1.73 2.11
N ALA A 40 -2.55 2.27 1.30
CA ALA A 40 -2.52 3.67 0.88
C ALA A 40 -2.61 4.61 2.09
N ALA A 41 -3.59 4.39 2.98
CA ALA A 41 -3.76 5.18 4.20
C ALA A 41 -2.53 5.08 5.12
N LEU A 42 -1.92 3.89 5.23
CA LEU A 42 -0.71 3.68 6.02
C LEU A 42 0.48 4.47 5.47
N ILE A 43 0.70 4.43 4.16
CA ILE A 43 1.79 5.15 3.48
C ILE A 43 1.60 6.66 3.64
N GLU A 44 0.38 7.17 3.47
CA GLU A 44 0.08 8.59 3.68
C GLU A 44 0.29 9.01 5.14
N THR A 45 -0.16 8.19 6.10
CA THR A 45 0.04 8.45 7.53
C THR A 45 1.53 8.51 7.88
N TYR A 46 2.33 7.55 7.40
CA TYR A 46 3.77 7.54 7.67
C TYR A 46 4.52 8.66 6.95
N ARG A 47 4.03 9.11 5.78
CA ARG A 47 4.55 10.30 5.12
C ARG A 47 4.24 11.57 5.91
N ALA A 48 3.00 11.71 6.39
CA ALA A 48 2.57 12.85 7.21
C ALA A 48 3.37 12.93 8.52
N ASP A 49 3.63 11.79 9.16
CA ASP A 49 4.41 11.69 10.39
C ASP A 49 5.93 11.81 10.16
N LYS A 50 6.37 12.10 8.93
CA LYS A 50 7.78 12.16 8.50
C LYS A 50 8.59 10.88 8.82
N LYS A 51 7.90 9.74 8.95
CA LYS A 51 8.49 8.41 9.15
C LYS A 51 8.99 7.79 7.84
N LEU A 52 8.45 8.25 6.70
CA LEU A 52 8.93 7.91 5.36
C LEU A 52 9.66 9.08 4.71
N ASN A 53 10.85 8.80 4.16
CA ASN A 53 11.53 9.74 3.27
C ASN A 53 10.86 9.75 1.88
N ASP A 54 11.16 10.76 1.07
CA ASP A 54 10.59 10.91 -0.27
C ASP A 54 10.82 9.70 -1.18
N LYS A 55 12.02 9.11 -1.11
CA LYS A 55 12.39 7.98 -1.96
C LYS A 55 11.59 6.71 -1.65
N ASP A 56 11.43 6.38 -0.37
CA ASP A 56 10.62 5.25 0.07
C ASP A 56 9.14 5.51 -0.25
N TYR A 57 8.64 6.72 0.01
CA TYR A 57 7.26 7.11 -0.32
C TYR A 57 6.95 6.97 -1.82
N GLU A 58 7.82 7.50 -2.69
CA GLU A 58 7.65 7.42 -4.13
C GLU A 58 7.64 5.96 -4.61
N LYS A 59 8.57 5.14 -4.10
CA LYS A 59 8.61 3.70 -4.39
C LYS A 59 7.31 3.00 -4.02
N TYR A 60 6.80 3.22 -2.81
CA TYR A 60 5.55 2.59 -2.36
C TYR A 60 4.34 3.08 -3.15
N LYS A 61 4.32 4.36 -3.54
CA LYS A 61 3.28 4.92 -4.40
C LYS A 61 3.30 4.29 -5.79
N GLN A 62 4.49 4.03 -6.35
CA GLN A 62 4.64 3.32 -7.62
C GLN A 62 4.15 1.86 -7.52
N GLU A 63 4.47 1.15 -6.44
CA GLU A 63 3.96 -0.21 -6.19
C GLU A 63 2.42 -0.22 -6.08
N LEU A 64 1.83 0.73 -5.35
CA LEU A 64 0.38 0.90 -5.30
C LEU A 64 -0.21 1.17 -6.69
N ALA A 65 0.41 2.01 -7.52
CA ALA A 65 -0.08 2.25 -8.88
C ALA A 65 -0.09 0.98 -9.74
N VAL A 66 0.89 0.08 -9.56
CA VAL A 66 0.90 -1.24 -10.23
C VAL A 66 -0.25 -2.10 -9.73
N PHE A 67 -0.49 -2.15 -8.42
CA PHE A 67 -1.62 -2.89 -7.86
C PHE A 67 -2.96 -2.32 -8.32
N HIS A 68 -3.10 -0.99 -8.39
CA HIS A 68 -4.30 -0.33 -8.89
C HIS A 68 -4.62 -0.74 -10.34
N LYS A 69 -3.61 -0.74 -11.23
CA LYS A 69 -3.77 -1.22 -12.62
C LYS A 69 -4.16 -2.70 -12.69
N ARG A 70 -3.65 -3.54 -11.79
CA ARG A 70 -4.02 -4.97 -11.73
C ARG A 70 -5.45 -5.18 -11.19
N MET A 71 -5.92 -4.25 -10.35
CA MET A 71 -7.29 -4.19 -9.86
C MET A 71 -8.23 -3.41 -10.80
N GLU A 72 -7.73 -2.88 -11.91
CA GLU A 72 -8.51 -2.18 -12.92
C GLU A 72 -9.45 -3.21 -13.57
N GLY A 73 -10.70 -3.25 -13.11
CA GLY A 73 -11.67 -4.30 -13.45
C GLY A 73 -12.18 -5.14 -12.27
N TYR A 74 -11.59 -4.99 -11.07
CA TYR A 74 -12.10 -5.62 -9.84
C TYR A 74 -13.35 -4.90 -9.32
N SER A 75 -13.61 -3.69 -9.79
CA SER A 75 -14.82 -2.94 -9.50
C SER A 75 -15.34 -2.29 -10.77
N HIS A 76 -16.62 -2.51 -11.06
CA HIS A 76 -17.39 -1.73 -12.05
C HIS A 76 -17.59 -0.26 -11.59
N ARG A 77 -17.03 0.12 -10.42
CA ARG A 77 -17.13 1.42 -9.77
C ARG A 77 -15.80 1.81 -9.11
N LEU A 78 -14.72 1.94 -9.87
CA LEU A 78 -13.56 2.73 -9.42
C LEU A 78 -13.66 4.13 -10.03
N ASN A 79 -14.68 4.89 -9.61
CA ASN A 79 -14.73 6.33 -9.84
C ASN A 79 -13.97 7.03 -8.71
N VAL A 80 -12.67 6.79 -8.61
CA VAL A 80 -11.76 7.62 -7.80
C VAL A 80 -10.97 8.46 -8.79
N LYS A 81 -11.43 9.70 -8.99
CA LYS A 81 -10.66 10.73 -9.69
C LYS A 81 -9.45 11.07 -8.79
N TYR A 82 -8.26 10.69 -9.23
CA TYR A 82 -7.00 11.26 -8.73
C TYR A 82 -6.89 12.73 -9.13
#